data_AF-A0A931XBC5-F1
#
_entry.id   AF-A0A931XBC5-F1
#
_cell.length_a   1.000
_cell.length_b   1.000
_cell.length_c   1.000
_cell.angle_alpha   90.00
_cell.angle_beta   90.00
_cell.angle_gamma   90.00
#
_symmetry.space_group_name_H-M   'P 1'
#
loop_
_entity.id
_entity.type
_entity.pdbx_description
1 polymer ?
#
loop_
_entity_poly.entity_id
_entity_poly.type
_entity_poly.pdbx_seq_one_letter_code
_entity_poly.pdbx_strand_id
1 'polypeptide(L)'
;MDKEVLVYEGQKGWRLSPAYDLNPVPADINPRVLITAITEDDTTASLALAFEVAGYFEVSDARAREIASDVAGAMSTWRTEAASQGIARQEIDRMASAFEHQDLELARSR
;
A
#
# COMPACT_ATOMS: atom_id res chain seq x y z
N MET A 1 -4.03 12.42 7.71
CA MET A 1 -2.75 13.15 7.58
C MET A 1 -1.71 12.21 8.14
N ASP A 2 -1.12 11.40 7.27
CA ASP A 2 -0.01 10.53 7.64
C ASP A 2 1.13 11.46 8.04
N LYS A 3 1.53 11.38 9.31
CA LYS A 3 2.63 12.20 9.80
C LYS A 3 3.90 11.44 9.44
N GLU A 4 4.64 11.93 8.47
CA GLU A 4 5.98 11.43 8.23
C GLU A 4 6.86 11.81 9.42
N VAL A 5 7.41 10.82 10.12
CA VAL A 5 8.23 11.03 11.30
C VAL A 5 9.65 10.59 11.04
N LEU A 6 10.58 11.44 11.44
CA LEU A 6 12.00 11.15 11.43
C LEU A 6 12.45 10.77 12.85
N VAL A 7 13.19 9.66 12.95
CA VAL A 7 13.85 9.22 14.16
C VAL A 7 15.30 9.69 14.12
N TYR A 8 15.75 10.38 15.17
CA TYR A 8 17.14 10.80 15.30
C TYR A 8 18.01 9.63 15.78
N GLU A 9 19.04 9.28 15.02
CA GLU A 9 19.98 8.19 15.30
C GLU A 9 21.37 8.72 15.71
N GLY A 10 21.43 9.91 16.30
CA GLY A 10 22.67 10.51 16.78
C GLY A 10 23.59 10.92 15.63
N GLN A 11 24.83 10.42 15.66
CA GLN A 11 25.83 10.70 14.62
C GLN A 11 25.47 10.12 13.25
N LYS A 12 24.54 9.16 13.18
CA LYS A 12 24.04 8.59 11.92
C LYS A 12 22.98 9.47 11.23
N GLY A 13 22.58 10.57 11.88
CA GLY A 13 21.61 11.51 11.34
C GLY A 13 20.17 11.10 11.62
N TRP A 14 19.30 11.25 10.63
CA TRP A 14 17.86 10.98 10.72
C TRP A 14 17.50 9.82 9.80
N ARG A 15 16.56 9.00 10.25
CA ARG A 15 15.95 7.93 9.45
C ARG A 15 14.44 8.04 9.51
N LEU A 16 13.75 7.62 8.44
CA LEU A 16 12.30 7.42 8.49
C LEU A 16 11.93 6.44 9.60
N SER A 17 10.90 6.77 10.39
CA SER A 17 10.29 5.80 11.29
C SER A 17 9.67 4.64 10.48
N PRO A 18 9.41 3.49 11.11
CA PRO A 18 8.47 2.52 10.52
C PRO A 18 7.14 3.20 10.16
N ALA A 19 6.46 2.70 9.14
CA ALA A 19 5.10 3.13 8.83
C ALA A 19 4.17 2.80 10.01
N TYR A 20 3.24 3.70 10.30
CA TYR A 20 2.25 3.55 11.37
C TYR A 20 0.91 4.12 10.92
N ASP A 21 -0.15 3.79 11.66
CA ASP A 21 -1.54 4.20 11.37
C ASP A 21 -2.08 3.68 10.01
N LEU A 22 -1.61 2.51 9.58
CA LEU A 22 -2.12 1.83 8.40
C LEU A 22 -3.48 1.20 8.70
N ASN A 23 -4.56 1.83 8.22
CA ASN A 23 -5.92 1.33 8.34
C ASN A 23 -6.48 0.98 6.96
N PRO A 24 -6.79 -0.30 6.67
CA PRO A 24 -7.49 -0.66 5.45
C PRO A 24 -8.90 -0.06 5.46
N VAL A 25 -9.32 0.53 4.35
CA VAL A 25 -10.66 1.12 4.20
C VAL A 25 -11.36 0.46 3.02
N PRO A 26 -12.50 -0.22 3.23
CA PRO A 26 -13.25 -0.82 2.15
C PRO A 26 -13.95 0.26 1.31
N ALA A 27 -14.18 -0.04 0.04
CA ALA A 27 -14.65 0.92 -0.96
C ALA A 27 -16.07 1.46 -0.70
N ASP A 28 -16.87 0.77 0.13
CA ASP A 28 -18.18 1.25 0.58
C ASP A 28 -18.07 2.39 1.62
N ILE A 29 -16.93 2.53 2.29
CA ILE A 29 -16.67 3.56 3.30
C ILE A 29 -16.00 4.79 2.67
N ASN A 30 -14.98 4.59 1.84
CA ASN A 30 -14.25 5.69 1.19
C ASN A 30 -13.71 5.23 -0.17
N PRO A 31 -13.79 6.04 -1.23
CA PRO A 31 -13.10 5.73 -2.48
C PRO A 31 -11.58 5.62 -2.29
N ARG A 32 -10.96 4.84 -3.18
CA ARG A 32 -9.49 4.68 -3.25
C ARG A 32 -8.85 5.92 -3.88
N VAL A 33 -8.71 6.97 -3.06
CA VAL A 33 -8.07 8.24 -3.43
C VAL A 33 -6.94 8.52 -2.45
N LEU A 34 -5.78 8.90 -2.98
CA LEU A 34 -4.59 9.22 -2.22
C LEU A 34 -4.70 10.62 -1.61
N ILE A 35 -4.19 10.76 -0.39
CA ILE A 35 -4.08 12.07 0.27
C ILE A 35 -2.93 12.88 -0.35
N THR A 36 -1.85 12.20 -0.72
CA THR A 36 -0.69 12.77 -1.41
C THR A 36 -0.71 12.28 -2.85
N ALA A 37 -0.78 13.21 -3.81
CA ALA A 37 -0.72 12.89 -5.22
C ALA A 37 0.64 12.24 -5.58
N ILE A 38 0.62 11.27 -6.49
CA ILE A 38 1.87 10.64 -7.00
C ILE A 38 2.42 11.47 -8.16
N THR A 39 1.55 12.17 -8.89
CA THR A 39 1.93 13.20 -9.86
C THR A 39 1.72 14.59 -9.25
N GLU A 40 1.81 15.65 -10.08
CA GLU A 40 1.60 17.02 -9.62
C GLU A 40 0.16 17.28 -9.12
N ASP A 41 -0.84 16.59 -9.67
CA ASP A 41 -2.26 16.83 -9.36
C ASP A 41 -3.15 15.57 -9.34
N ASP A 42 -2.65 14.39 -9.73
CA ASP A 42 -3.41 13.14 -9.75
C ASP A 42 -3.34 12.39 -8.41
N THR A 43 -4.50 12.31 -7.76
CA THR A 43 -4.70 11.61 -6.48
C THR A 43 -5.29 10.20 -6.66
N THR A 44 -5.39 9.70 -7.89
CA THR A 44 -5.90 8.36 -8.16
C THR A 44 -4.97 7.32 -7.53
N ALA A 45 -5.53 6.43 -6.72
CA ALA A 45 -4.78 5.27 -6.23
C ALA A 45 -4.67 4.22 -7.35
N SER A 46 -3.63 4.37 -8.19
CA SER A 46 -3.37 3.53 -9.37
C SER A 46 -1.94 3.01 -9.34
N LEU A 47 -1.78 1.69 -9.33
CA LEU A 47 -0.44 1.08 -9.38
C LEU A 47 0.20 1.23 -10.75
N ALA A 48 -0.60 1.23 -11.82
CA ALA A 48 -0.11 1.50 -13.17
C ALA A 48 0.52 2.90 -13.28
N LEU A 49 -0.12 3.91 -12.69
CA LEU A 49 0.42 5.27 -12.63
C LEU A 49 1.71 5.31 -11.80
N ALA A 50 1.75 4.62 -10.66
CA ALA A 50 2.95 4.53 -9.84
C ALA A 50 4.14 3.92 -10.61
N PHE A 51 3.91 2.92 -11.47
CA PHE A 51 4.95 2.37 -12.34
C PHE A 51 5.39 3.36 -13.42
N GLU A 52 4.45 4.09 -14.03
CA GLU A 52 4.74 5.09 -15.06
C GLU A 52 5.69 6.18 -14.55
N VAL A 53 5.46 6.67 -13.34
CA VAL A 53 6.26 7.77 -12.76
C VAL A 53 7.39 7.31 -11.85
N ALA A 54 7.58 6.01 -11.63
CA ALA A 54 8.62 5.47 -10.74
C ALA A 54 10.02 6.02 -11.06
N GLY A 55 10.33 6.17 -12.35
CA GLY A 55 11.62 6.70 -12.81
C GLY A 55 11.89 8.14 -12.38
N TYR A 56 10.86 8.97 -12.20
CA TYR A 56 10.99 10.33 -11.67
C TYR A 56 11.51 10.33 -10.22
N PHE A 57 11.15 9.30 -9.45
CA PHE A 57 11.60 9.08 -8.07
C PHE A 57 12.86 8.22 -7.98
N GLU A 58 13.61 8.09 -9.09
CA GLU A 58 14.84 7.28 -9.19
C GLU A 58 14.62 5.80 -8.87
N VAL A 59 13.39 5.30 -9.00
CA VAL A 59 13.07 3.87 -8.86
C VAL A 59 12.95 3.24 -10.25
N SER A 60 13.82 2.27 -10.56
CA SER A 60 13.71 1.54 -11.82
C SER A 60 12.39 0.76 -11.93
N ASP A 61 11.86 0.58 -13.13
CA ASP A 61 10.64 -0.22 -13.37
C ASP A 61 10.75 -1.64 -12.77
N ALA A 62 11.91 -2.30 -12.95
CA ALA A 62 12.16 -3.61 -12.36
C ALA A 62 12.04 -3.60 -10.82
N ARG A 63 12.60 -2.57 -10.16
CA ARG A 63 12.51 -2.42 -8.70
C ARG A 63 11.09 -2.07 -8.24
N ALA A 64 10.37 -1.24 -8.99
CA ALA A 64 8.99 -0.88 -8.67
C ALA A 64 8.08 -2.13 -8.74
N ARG A 65 8.23 -2.96 -9.77
CA ARG A 65 7.51 -4.23 -9.91
C ARG A 65 7.86 -5.24 -8.82
N GLU A 66 9.14 -5.33 -8.47
CA GLU A 66 9.61 -6.18 -7.36
C GLU A 66 8.93 -5.78 -6.04
N ILE A 67 8.94 -4.49 -5.69
CA ILE A 67 8.28 -3.96 -4.48
C ILE A 67 6.77 -4.29 -4.50
N ALA A 68 6.10 -4.06 -5.63
CA ALA A 68 4.68 -4.36 -5.75
C ALA A 68 4.40 -5.86 -5.56
N SER A 69 5.23 -6.72 -6.15
CA SER A 69 5.12 -8.18 -6.03
C SER A 69 5.33 -8.65 -4.59
N ASP A 70 6.32 -8.11 -3.88
CA ASP A 70 6.58 -8.41 -2.47
C ASP A 70 5.37 -8.07 -1.59
N VAL A 71 4.78 -6.88 -1.79
CA VAL A 71 3.57 -6.45 -1.06
C VAL A 71 2.39 -7.34 -1.39
N ALA A 72 2.17 -7.66 -2.67
CA ALA A 72 1.08 -8.55 -3.09
C ALA A 72 1.24 -9.97 -2.52
N GLY A 73 2.47 -10.47 -2.44
CA GLY A 73 2.82 -11.73 -1.80
C GLY A 73 2.47 -11.73 -0.32
N ALA A 74 2.90 -10.69 0.41
CA ALA A 74 2.57 -10.53 1.82
C ALA A 74 1.05 -10.42 2.07
N MET A 75 0.32 -9.76 1.18
CA MET A 75 -1.15 -9.63 1.29
C MET A 75 -1.89 -10.91 0.90
N SER A 76 -1.25 -11.90 0.26
CA SER A 76 -1.95 -13.09 -0.25
C SER A 76 -2.63 -13.95 0.84
N THR A 77 -2.19 -13.85 2.09
CA THR A 77 -2.72 -14.61 3.23
C THR A 77 -3.60 -13.78 4.18
N TRP A 78 -3.93 -12.54 3.83
CA TRP A 78 -4.57 -11.57 4.75
C TRP A 78 -5.85 -12.11 5.42
N ARG A 79 -6.68 -12.87 4.70
CA ARG A 79 -7.89 -13.50 5.27
C ARG A 79 -7.57 -14.54 6.33
N THR A 80 -6.56 -15.37 6.08
CA THR A 80 -6.11 -16.41 7.02
C THR A 80 -5.54 -15.76 8.27
N GLU A 81 -4.74 -14.70 8.10
CA GLU A 81 -4.23 -13.91 9.22
C GLU A 81 -5.37 -13.30 10.02
N ALA A 82 -6.34 -12.62 9.38
CA ALA A 82 -7.50 -12.04 10.04
C ALA A 82 -8.34 -13.08 10.81
N ALA A 83 -8.57 -14.26 10.21
CA ALA A 83 -9.28 -15.35 10.86
C ALA A 83 -8.50 -15.91 12.07
N SER A 84 -7.16 -15.98 11.99
CA SER A 84 -6.31 -16.41 13.11
C SER A 84 -6.40 -15.47 14.32
N GLN A 85 -6.71 -14.20 14.09
CA GLN A 85 -6.95 -13.19 15.12
C GLN A 85 -8.39 -13.23 15.67
N GLY A 86 -9.22 -14.18 15.24
CA GLY A 86 -10.59 -14.36 15.73
C GLY A 86 -11.64 -13.44 15.11
N ILE A 87 -11.32 -12.75 14.01
CA ILE A 87 -12.27 -11.87 13.30
C ILE A 87 -13.34 -12.73 12.61
N ALA A 88 -14.61 -12.31 12.70
CA ALA A 88 -15.70 -13.08 12.12
C ALA A 88 -15.62 -13.07 10.58
N ARG A 89 -15.99 -14.19 9.95
CA ARG A 89 -15.97 -14.33 8.48
C ARG A 89 -16.71 -13.19 7.76
N GLN A 90 -17.84 -12.74 8.29
CA GLN A 90 -18.61 -11.65 7.70
C GLN A 90 -17.87 -10.31 7.72
N GLU A 91 -17.09 -10.04 8.77
CA GLU A 91 -16.27 -8.83 8.87
C GLU A 91 -15.07 -8.90 7.93
N ILE A 92 -14.44 -10.08 7.83
CA ILE A 92 -13.38 -10.33 6.84
C ILE A 92 -13.92 -10.11 5.42
N ASP A 93 -15.07 -10.70 5.09
CA ASP A 93 -15.69 -10.55 3.78
C ASP A 93 -16.02 -9.08 3.46
N ARG A 94 -16.48 -8.31 4.46
CA ARG A 94 -16.72 -6.87 4.32
C ARG A 94 -15.44 -6.09 3.97
N MET A 95 -14.30 -6.51 4.49
CA MET A 95 -13.00 -5.86 4.23
C MET A 95 -12.41 -6.20 2.85
N ALA A 96 -13.02 -7.12 2.08
CA ALA A 96 -12.44 -7.62 0.83
C ALA A 96 -12.00 -6.51 -0.12
N SER A 97 -12.83 -5.49 -0.35
CA SER A 97 -12.51 -4.40 -1.29
C SER A 97 -11.33 -3.51 -0.86
N ALA A 98 -10.93 -3.55 0.42
CA ALA A 98 -9.75 -2.83 0.90
C ALA A 98 -8.44 -3.52 0.50
N PHE A 99 -8.47 -4.84 0.26
CA PHE A 99 -7.29 -5.65 -0.06
C PHE A 99 -7.34 -6.22 -1.48
N GLU A 100 -8.53 -6.42 -2.03
CA GLU A 100 -8.76 -7.16 -3.27
C GLU A 100 -9.36 -6.27 -4.33
N HIS A 101 -8.49 -5.87 -5.25
CA HIS A 101 -8.80 -4.95 -6.31
C HIS A 101 -7.82 -5.14 -7.47
N GLN A 102 -8.09 -4.49 -8.60
CA GLN A 102 -7.35 -4.68 -9.84
C GLN A 102 -5.84 -4.39 -9.71
N ASP A 103 -5.43 -3.45 -8.85
CA ASP A 103 -4.01 -3.18 -8.60
C ASP A 103 -3.28 -4.35 -7.91
N LEU A 104 -3.98 -5.14 -7.07
CA LEU A 104 -3.39 -6.34 -6.46
C LEU A 104 -3.13 -7.40 -7.53
N GLU A 105 -4.04 -7.55 -8.49
CA GLU A 105 -3.86 -8.44 -9.64
C GLU A 105 -2.71 -7.98 -10.54
N LEU A 106 -2.61 -6.67 -10.79
CA LEU A 106 -1.50 -6.09 -11.54
C LEU A 106 -0.15 -6.33 -10.84
N ALA A 107 -0.10 -6.21 -9.51
CA ALA A 107 1.10 -6.48 -8.73
C ALA A 107 1.54 -7.95 -8.76
N ARG A 108 0.60 -8.87 -9.00
CA ARG A 108 0.86 -10.32 -9.14
C ARG A 108 1.29 -10.70 -10.55
N SER A 109 0.85 -9.95 -11.57
CA SER A 109 1.29 -10.16 -12.95
C SER A 109 2.74 -9.70 -13.13
N ARG A 110 3.62 -10.62 -13.53
CA ARG A 110 5.01 -10.34 -13.86
C ARG A 110 5.13 -9.66 -15.22
#